data_AF-A0A6B0RPY8-F1
#
_entry.id   AF-A0A6B0RPY8-F1
#
_cell.length_a   1.000
_cell.length_b   1.000
_cell.length_c   1.000
_cell.angle_alpha   90.00
_cell.angle_beta   90.00
_cell.angle_gamma   90.00
#
_symmetry.space_group_name_H-M   'P 1'
#
loop_
_entity.id
_entity.type
_entity.pdbx_description
1 polymer ?
#
loop_
_entity_poly.entity_id
_entity_poly.type
_entity_poly.pdbx_seq_one_letter_code
_entity_poly.pdbx_strand_id
1 'polypeptide(L)'
;MSWENKLAKGLKLTLDNIFVPSTGKKGGKLKASYKPDCFSLGSNIDVDFSGPTIYGWAVLAFEGWLAGYQMSFDTDKCKLSQNNFTLGYKAADFQLHTHVNDGAEFGGSIYQKVNEKIEMSINLTRTARSNNTRFGIAAKYKLACRTSLCAKGNNASLIGLGYTQTL
;
A
#
# COMPACT_ATOMS: atom_id res chain seq x y z
N MET A 1 1.65 -20.54 0.29
CA MET A 1 2.61 -21.04 1.31
C MET A 1 3.59 -19.92 1.63
N SER A 2 3.77 -19.55 2.90
CA SER A 2 4.68 -18.46 3.30
C SER A 2 5.74 -18.94 4.29
N TRP A 3 7.00 -18.62 4.02
CA TRP A 3 8.12 -18.83 4.91
C TRP A 3 8.61 -17.48 5.43
N GLU A 4 8.54 -17.30 6.74
CA GLU A 4 9.02 -16.09 7.42
C GLU A 4 10.20 -16.47 8.30
N ASN A 5 11.27 -15.66 8.27
CA ASN A 5 12.45 -15.76 9.14
C ASN A 5 13.17 -17.12 9.11
N LYS A 6 12.93 -17.97 8.12
CA LYS A 6 13.53 -19.32 8.03
C LYS A 6 14.93 -19.35 7.42
N LEU A 7 15.24 -18.40 6.53
CA LEU A 7 16.55 -18.30 5.87
C LEU A 7 17.40 -17.17 6.46
N ALA A 8 16.77 -16.01 6.69
CA ALA A 8 17.38 -14.85 7.35
C ALA A 8 16.32 -14.08 8.15
N LYS A 9 16.72 -13.48 9.28
CA LYS A 9 15.84 -12.64 10.11
C LYS A 9 15.38 -11.43 9.28
N GLY A 10 14.06 -11.22 9.18
CA GLY A 10 13.43 -10.19 8.34
C GLY A 10 13.08 -10.63 6.92
N LEU A 11 13.45 -11.86 6.49
CA LEU A 11 13.08 -12.38 5.18
C LEU A 11 11.70 -13.07 5.23
N LYS A 12 10.81 -12.65 4.34
CA LYS A 12 9.51 -13.25 4.11
C LYS A 12 9.39 -13.64 2.64
N LEU A 13 9.20 -14.93 2.39
CA LEU A 13 8.98 -15.50 1.08
C LEU A 13 7.57 -16.11 1.03
N THR A 14 6.74 -15.65 0.11
CA THR A 14 5.38 -16.12 -0.09
C THR A 14 5.21 -16.63 -1.51
N LEU A 15 4.73 -17.87 -1.64
CA LEU A 15 4.31 -18.46 -2.90
C LEU A 15 2.78 -18.55 -2.88
N ASP A 16 2.13 -17.74 -3.71
CA ASP A 16 0.70 -17.75 -3.92
C ASP A 16 0.40 -18.40 -5.28
N ASN A 17 -0.41 -19.46 -5.31
CA ASN A 17 -0.92 -20.04 -6.55
C ASN A 17 -2.39 -19.68 -6.67
N ILE A 18 -2.77 -19.10 -7.81
CA ILE A 18 -4.13 -18.68 -8.11
C ILE A 18 -4.64 -19.53 -9.26
N PHE A 19 -5.77 -20.20 -9.03
CA PHE A 19 -6.49 -20.90 -10.07
C PHE A 19 -7.92 -20.37 -10.11
N VAL A 20 -8.34 -19.90 -11.28
CA VAL A 20 -9.71 -19.40 -11.50
C VAL A 20 -10.46 -20.45 -12.34
N PRO A 21 -11.32 -21.29 -11.71
CA PRO A 21 -11.96 -22.40 -12.40
C PRO A 21 -12.85 -21.96 -13.58
N SER A 22 -13.50 -20.81 -13.45
CA SER A 22 -14.42 -20.28 -14.47
C SER A 22 -13.76 -19.87 -15.78
N THR A 23 -12.45 -19.61 -15.78
CA THR A 23 -11.71 -19.19 -16.99
C THR A 23 -10.54 -20.12 -17.32
N GLY A 24 -10.30 -21.15 -16.50
CA GLY A 24 -9.12 -22.01 -16.61
C GLY A 24 -7.79 -21.30 -16.34
N LYS A 25 -7.80 -20.01 -15.98
CA LYS A 25 -6.60 -19.22 -15.74
C LYS A 25 -5.84 -19.75 -14.54
N LYS A 26 -4.57 -20.06 -14.77
CA LYS A 26 -3.58 -20.41 -13.75
C LYS A 26 -2.58 -19.27 -13.68
N GLY A 27 -2.39 -18.74 -12.48
CA GLY A 27 -1.37 -17.73 -12.20
C GLY A 27 -0.58 -18.12 -10.97
N GLY A 28 0.70 -17.75 -10.93
CA GLY A 28 1.57 -17.91 -9.78
C GLY A 28 2.14 -16.57 -9.37
N LYS A 29 2.12 -16.23 -8.10
CA LYS A 29 2.79 -15.04 -7.56
C LYS A 29 3.82 -15.48 -6.55
N LEU A 30 5.09 -15.30 -6.89
CA LEU A 30 6.20 -15.44 -5.95
C LEU A 30 6.50 -14.06 -5.38
N LYS A 31 6.52 -13.93 -4.06
CA LYS A 31 6.82 -12.68 -3.34
C LYS A 31 7.99 -12.93 -2.41
N ALA A 32 9.03 -12.14 -2.53
CA ALA A 32 10.17 -12.13 -1.63
C ALA A 32 10.30 -10.72 -1.06
N SER A 33 10.33 -10.60 0.25
CA SER A 33 10.51 -9.32 0.93
C SER A 33 11.52 -9.49 2.05
N TYR A 34 12.40 -8.51 2.19
CA TYR A 34 13.43 -8.46 3.20
C TYR A 34 13.32 -7.13 3.93
N LYS A 35 13.03 -7.18 5.22
CA LYS A 35 12.80 -6.00 6.06
C LYS A 35 13.73 -6.01 7.28
N PRO A 36 14.96 -5.51 7.14
CA PRO A 36 15.79 -5.10 8.26
C PRO A 36 15.31 -3.79 8.90
N ASP A 37 15.93 -3.37 10.00
CA ASP A 37 15.42 -2.27 10.84
C ASP A 37 15.43 -0.89 10.13
N CYS A 38 16.37 -0.66 9.20
CA CYS A 38 16.54 0.64 8.53
C CYS A 38 16.12 0.65 7.05
N PHE A 39 15.88 -0.50 6.43
CA PHE A 39 15.44 -0.57 5.03
C PHE A 39 14.49 -1.74 4.79
N SER A 40 13.72 -1.68 3.73
CA SER A 40 12.82 -2.74 3.30
C SER A 40 12.93 -2.88 1.81
N LEU A 41 13.35 -4.03 1.32
CA LEU A 41 13.39 -4.33 -0.10
C LEU A 41 12.53 -5.54 -0.40
N GLY A 42 12.11 -5.69 -1.64
CA GLY A 42 11.50 -6.91 -2.08
C GLY A 42 11.32 -6.97 -3.57
N SER A 43 11.01 -8.18 -4.01
CA SER A 43 10.71 -8.52 -5.37
C SER A 43 9.49 -9.44 -5.43
N ASN A 44 8.57 -9.19 -6.35
CA ASN A 44 7.43 -10.03 -6.64
C ASN A 44 7.51 -10.41 -8.10
N ILE A 45 7.33 -11.68 -8.40
CA ILE A 45 7.26 -12.20 -9.75
C ILE A 45 5.84 -12.74 -9.91
N ASP A 46 5.06 -12.08 -10.76
CA ASP A 46 3.74 -12.52 -11.17
C ASP A 46 3.89 -13.27 -12.48
N VAL A 47 3.52 -14.55 -12.49
CA VAL A 47 3.56 -15.43 -13.64
C VAL A 47 2.12 -15.70 -14.06
N ASP A 48 1.68 -15.03 -15.12
CA ASP A 48 0.41 -15.30 -15.79
C ASP A 48 0.68 -15.87 -17.20
N PHE A 49 -0.37 -16.33 -17.88
CA PHE A 49 -0.33 -16.82 -19.26
C PHE A 49 0.19 -15.77 -20.26
N SER A 50 0.10 -14.48 -19.93
CA SER A 50 0.56 -13.37 -20.77
C SER A 50 2.04 -13.01 -20.56
N GLY A 51 2.78 -13.80 -19.78
CA GLY A 51 4.20 -13.58 -19.50
C GLY A 51 4.47 -13.06 -18.09
N PRO A 52 5.71 -13.26 -17.58
CA PRO A 52 6.06 -12.89 -16.22
C PRO A 52 6.25 -11.38 -16.07
N THR A 53 5.61 -10.79 -15.06
CA THR A 53 5.87 -9.40 -14.64
C THR A 53 6.68 -9.40 -13.36
N ILE A 54 7.81 -8.70 -13.37
CA ILE A 54 8.70 -8.57 -12.23
C ILE A 54 8.41 -7.22 -11.58
N TYR A 55 8.13 -7.21 -10.29
CA TYR A 55 7.95 -6.02 -9.47
C TYR A 55 9.10 -5.95 -8.48
N GLY A 56 9.75 -4.81 -8.36
CA GLY A 56 10.78 -4.55 -7.37
C GLY A 56 10.43 -3.32 -6.55
N TRP A 57 10.71 -3.33 -5.26
CA TRP A 57 10.58 -2.14 -4.42
C TRP A 57 11.68 -2.09 -3.37
N ALA A 58 12.06 -0.88 -3.01
CA ALA A 58 13.02 -0.58 -1.97
C ALA A 58 12.53 0.63 -1.19
N VAL A 59 12.61 0.58 0.13
CA VAL A 59 12.21 1.64 1.05
C VAL A 59 13.32 1.82 2.07
N LEU A 60 13.80 3.04 2.22
CA LEU A 60 14.78 3.43 3.23
C LEU A 60 14.05 4.20 4.32
N ALA A 61 14.34 3.87 5.57
CA ALA A 61 13.80 4.53 6.75
C ALA A 61 14.93 5.16 7.55
N PHE A 62 14.89 6.48 7.74
CA PHE A 62 15.91 7.22 8.48
C PHE A 62 15.27 8.32 9.31
N GLU A 63 15.46 8.30 10.64
CA GLU A 63 14.93 9.32 11.58
C GLU A 63 13.45 9.70 11.33
N GLY A 64 12.60 8.71 11.05
CA GLY A 64 11.18 8.92 10.75
C GLY A 64 10.87 9.21 9.29
N TRP A 65 11.83 9.66 8.48
CA TRP A 65 11.68 9.78 7.03
C TRP A 65 11.68 8.41 6.36
N LEU A 66 10.83 8.27 5.34
CA LEU A 66 10.63 7.05 4.57
C LEU A 66 10.73 7.40 3.09
N ALA A 67 11.80 6.99 2.41
CA ALA A 67 11.91 7.16 0.97
C ALA A 67 11.79 5.80 0.31
N GLY A 68 10.79 5.63 -0.55
CA GLY A 68 10.52 4.37 -1.22
C GLY A 68 10.44 4.53 -2.73
N TYR A 69 10.93 3.53 -3.43
CA TYR A 69 10.85 3.41 -4.87
C TYR A 69 10.33 2.02 -5.22
N GLN A 70 9.41 1.96 -6.17
CA GLN A 70 8.88 0.72 -6.72
C GLN A 70 8.91 0.80 -8.23
N MET A 71 9.30 -0.28 -8.88
CA MET A 71 9.25 -0.45 -10.32
C MET A 71 8.56 -1.76 -10.68
N SER A 72 8.00 -1.84 -11.88
CA SER A 72 7.55 -3.08 -12.47
C SER A 72 7.97 -3.19 -13.93
N PHE A 73 8.40 -4.39 -14.32
CA PHE A 73 8.90 -4.71 -15.64
C PHE A 73 8.08 -5.85 -16.23
N ASP A 74 7.46 -5.58 -17.37
CA ASP A 74 6.73 -6.56 -18.17
C ASP A 74 7.73 -7.25 -19.12
N THR A 75 8.02 -8.52 -18.88
CA THR A 75 9.04 -9.28 -19.63
C THR A 75 8.57 -9.60 -21.05
N ASP A 76 7.27 -9.78 -21.26
CA ASP A 76 6.70 -10.07 -22.58
C ASP A 76 6.88 -8.89 -23.52
N LYS A 77 6.60 -7.68 -23.02
CA LYS A 77 6.73 -6.43 -23.79
C LYS A 77 8.12 -5.82 -23.73
N CYS A 78 9.04 -6.41 -22.96
CA CYS A 78 10.35 -5.85 -22.64
C CYS A 78 10.27 -4.37 -22.23
N LYS A 79 9.25 -4.01 -21.44
CA LYS A 79 8.93 -2.62 -21.13
C LYS A 79 8.74 -2.43 -19.63
N LEU A 80 9.28 -1.32 -19.15
CA LEU A 80 9.01 -0.81 -17.82
C LEU A 80 7.53 -0.41 -17.73
N SER A 81 6.78 -1.16 -16.93
CA SER A 81 5.32 -1.06 -16.84
C SER A 81 4.91 0.04 -15.85
N GLN A 82 5.59 0.14 -14.70
CA GLN A 82 5.29 1.13 -13.67
C GLN A 82 6.56 1.64 -12.95
N ASN A 83 6.55 2.91 -12.56
CA ASN A 83 7.56 3.57 -11.73
C ASN A 83 6.88 4.43 -10.67
N ASN A 84 7.01 4.00 -9.43
CA ASN A 84 6.34 4.59 -8.28
C ASN A 84 7.40 5.13 -7.33
N PHE A 85 7.34 6.41 -7.05
CA PHE A 85 8.14 7.05 -6.01
C PHE A 85 7.25 7.34 -4.80
N THR A 86 7.76 7.14 -3.61
CA THR A 86 7.05 7.40 -2.35
C THR A 86 7.98 8.11 -1.39
N LEU A 87 7.46 9.14 -0.73
CA LEU A 87 8.14 9.83 0.35
C LEU A 87 7.17 10.00 1.50
N GLY A 88 7.52 9.46 2.65
CA GLY A 88 6.74 9.56 3.87
C GLY A 88 7.57 10.10 5.03
N TYR A 89 6.87 10.52 6.06
CA TYR A 89 7.43 10.88 7.33
C TYR A 89 6.54 10.32 8.42
N LYS A 90 7.14 9.62 9.38
CA LYS A 90 6.45 8.95 10.48
C LYS A 90 6.97 9.52 11.80
N ALA A 91 6.08 10.25 12.48
CA ALA A 91 6.21 10.64 13.87
C ALA A 91 5.42 9.68 14.78
N ALA A 92 5.39 9.95 16.08
CA ALA A 92 4.68 9.14 17.08
C ALA A 92 3.15 9.19 16.92
N ASP A 93 2.62 10.38 16.61
CA ASP A 93 1.19 10.71 16.50
C ASP A 93 0.76 11.05 15.07
N PHE A 94 1.70 11.36 14.19
CA PHE A 94 1.44 11.81 12.83
C PHE A 94 2.22 10.99 11.80
N GLN A 95 1.60 10.70 10.65
CA GLN A 95 2.27 10.09 9.51
C GLN A 95 1.86 10.81 8.25
N LEU A 96 2.84 11.34 7.52
CA LEU A 96 2.68 11.83 6.17
C LEU A 96 3.14 10.75 5.20
N HIS A 97 2.40 10.53 4.14
CA HIS A 97 2.79 9.65 3.06
C HIS A 97 2.45 10.35 1.75
N THR A 98 3.43 10.51 0.87
CA THR A 98 3.24 11.07 -0.47
C THR A 98 3.75 10.06 -1.47
N HIS A 99 3.10 9.96 -2.62
CA HIS A 99 3.49 9.06 -3.68
C HIS A 99 3.24 9.67 -5.05
N VAL A 100 4.06 9.27 -6.00
CA VAL A 100 3.97 9.64 -7.41
C VAL A 100 4.03 8.34 -8.21
N ASN A 101 2.99 8.07 -8.99
CA ASN A 101 2.84 6.88 -9.83
C ASN A 101 2.95 7.30 -11.30
N ASP A 102 3.97 6.78 -11.98
CA ASP A 102 4.28 7.00 -13.39
C ASP A 102 4.38 8.48 -13.83
N GLY A 103 4.62 9.39 -12.87
CA GLY A 103 4.56 10.84 -13.10
C GLY A 103 3.17 11.35 -13.52
N ALA A 104 2.15 10.49 -13.49
CA ALA A 104 0.80 10.76 -13.96
C ALA A 104 -0.21 10.82 -12.81
N GLU A 105 0.04 10.14 -11.70
CA GLU A 105 -0.77 10.22 -10.48
C GLU A 105 0.08 10.70 -9.32
N PHE A 106 -0.40 11.75 -8.64
CA PHE A 106 0.22 12.32 -7.46
C PHE A 106 -0.74 12.13 -6.31
N GLY A 107 -0.30 11.47 -5.25
CA GLY A 107 -1.11 11.18 -4.09
C GLY A 107 -0.41 11.55 -2.80
N GLY A 108 -1.20 11.81 -1.78
CA GLY A 108 -0.71 12.06 -0.45
C GLY A 108 -1.77 11.71 0.58
N SER A 109 -1.37 11.09 1.68
CA SER A 109 -2.19 10.88 2.83
C SER A 109 -1.51 11.40 4.09
N ILE A 110 -2.32 11.91 4.98
CA ILE A 110 -1.96 12.34 6.32
C ILE A 110 -2.75 11.46 7.26
N TYR A 111 -2.07 10.82 8.18
CA TYR A 111 -2.66 10.14 9.32
C TYR A 111 -2.30 10.91 10.58
N GLN A 112 -3.29 11.17 11.42
CA GLN A 112 -3.09 11.86 12.68
C GLN A 112 -3.88 11.15 13.78
N LYS A 113 -3.16 10.65 14.78
CA LYS A 113 -3.72 10.14 16.02
C LYS A 113 -3.85 11.29 17.00
N VAL A 114 -5.04 11.88 17.08
CA VAL A 114 -5.31 13.03 17.95
C VAL A 114 -5.28 12.62 19.42
N ASN A 115 -5.83 11.45 19.74
CA ASN A 115 -5.74 10.84 21.06
C ASN A 115 -5.93 9.31 20.94
N GLU A 116 -5.99 8.58 22.06
CA GLU A 116 -6.16 7.12 22.04
C GLU A 116 -7.49 6.64 21.46
N LYS A 117 -8.51 7.51 21.51
CA LYS A 117 -9.87 7.24 21.03
C LYS A 117 -10.10 7.74 19.61
N ILE A 118 -9.43 8.81 19.18
CA ILE A 118 -9.70 9.51 17.92
C ILE A 118 -8.49 9.43 17.01
N GLU A 119 -8.73 8.85 15.83
CA GLU A 119 -7.78 8.78 14.74
C GLU A 119 -8.40 9.45 13.52
N MET A 120 -7.67 10.32 12.85
CA MET A 120 -8.09 10.97 11.62
C MET A 120 -7.12 10.64 10.51
N SER A 121 -7.65 10.55 9.29
CA SER A 121 -6.86 10.37 8.09
C SER A 121 -7.43 11.21 6.98
N ILE A 122 -6.55 11.87 6.25
CA ILE A 122 -6.88 12.66 5.07
C ILE A 122 -6.12 12.03 3.91
N ASN A 123 -6.78 11.86 2.78
CA ASN A 123 -6.16 11.36 1.55
C ASN A 123 -6.50 12.29 0.39
N LEU A 124 -5.50 12.63 -0.39
CA LEU A 124 -5.56 13.45 -1.58
C LEU A 124 -4.92 12.67 -2.73
N THR A 125 -5.58 12.60 -3.87
CA THR A 125 -5.05 11.94 -5.07
C THR A 125 -5.44 12.77 -6.28
N ARG A 126 -4.45 13.22 -7.04
CA ARG A 126 -4.61 14.00 -8.26
C ARG A 126 -4.02 13.23 -9.43
N THR A 127 -4.83 13.04 -10.46
CA THR A 127 -4.37 12.42 -11.71
C THR A 127 -4.08 13.55 -12.72
N ALA A 128 -2.83 13.69 -13.15
CA ALA A 128 -2.41 14.69 -14.12
C ALA A 128 -3.17 14.58 -15.46
N ARG A 129 -3.47 13.34 -15.89
CA ARG A 129 -4.16 13.07 -17.16
C ARG A 129 -5.60 13.59 -17.22
N SER A 130 -6.35 13.52 -16.11
CA SER A 130 -7.77 13.91 -16.08
C SER A 130 -8.00 15.25 -15.36
N ASN A 131 -6.95 15.87 -14.83
CA ASN A 131 -6.98 17.03 -13.96
C ASN A 131 -7.96 16.91 -12.76
N ASN A 132 -8.39 15.68 -12.46
CA ASN A 132 -9.36 15.41 -11.41
C ASN A 132 -8.61 15.22 -10.09
N THR A 133 -9.10 15.90 -9.06
CA THR A 133 -8.57 15.80 -7.70
C THR A 133 -9.60 15.07 -6.86
N ARG A 134 -9.19 13.95 -6.27
CA ARG A 134 -9.98 13.18 -5.30
C ARG A 134 -9.46 13.51 -3.92
N PHE A 135 -10.38 13.91 -3.05
CA PHE A 135 -10.07 14.23 -1.68
C PHE A 135 -11.00 13.45 -0.77
N GLY A 136 -10.45 12.82 0.26
CA GLY A 136 -11.18 12.03 1.23
C GLY A 136 -10.70 12.31 2.64
N ILE A 137 -11.64 12.39 3.57
CA ILE A 137 -11.37 12.45 5.01
C ILE A 137 -12.00 11.21 5.63
N ALA A 138 -11.30 10.59 6.56
CA ALA A 138 -11.80 9.53 7.40
C ALA A 138 -11.47 9.84 8.85
N ALA A 139 -12.41 9.53 9.75
CA ALA A 139 -12.22 9.61 11.18
C ALA A 139 -12.70 8.31 11.82
N LYS A 140 -11.95 7.84 12.80
CA LYS A 140 -12.29 6.68 13.62
C LYS A 140 -12.37 7.12 15.07
N TYR A 141 -13.49 6.83 15.70
CA TYR A 141 -13.78 7.11 17.10
C TYR A 141 -13.97 5.79 17.85
N LYS A 142 -13.07 5.49 18.79
CA LYS A 142 -13.20 4.34 19.70
C LYS A 142 -14.02 4.80 20.90
N LEU A 143 -15.27 4.33 20.98
CA LEU A 143 -16.15 4.59 22.11
C LEU A 143 -15.67 3.84 23.36
N ALA A 144 -15.27 2.57 23.18
CA ALA A 144 -14.81 1.67 24.23
C ALA A 144 -13.78 0.68 23.67
N CYS A 145 -13.13 -0.12 24.53
CA CYS A 145 -12.14 -1.12 24.09
C CYS A 145 -12.64 -2.09 23.02
N ARG A 146 -13.95 -2.33 22.95
CA ARG A 146 -14.59 -3.26 21.99
C ARG A 146 -15.49 -2.59 20.96
N THR A 147 -15.60 -1.25 20.97
CA THR A 147 -16.55 -0.52 20.13
C THR A 147 -15.87 0.62 19.40
N SER A 148 -15.96 0.64 18.08
CA SER A 148 -15.47 1.75 17.26
C SER A 148 -16.47 2.18 16.19
N LEU A 149 -16.60 3.48 16.04
CA LEU A 149 -17.32 4.15 14.96
C LEU A 149 -16.28 4.65 13.94
N CYS A 150 -16.57 4.49 12.65
CA CYS A 150 -15.78 5.05 11.56
C CYS A 150 -16.70 5.90 10.69
N ALA A 151 -16.24 7.08 10.33
CA ALA A 151 -16.89 7.94 9.35
C ALA A 151 -15.88 8.29 8.26
N LYS A 152 -16.32 8.30 7.01
CA LYS A 152 -15.53 8.74 5.86
C LYS A 152 -16.38 9.60 4.95
N GLY A 153 -15.78 10.63 4.38
CA GLY A 153 -16.39 11.51 3.40
C GLY A 153 -15.40 11.81 2.28
N ASN A 154 -15.90 12.09 1.08
CA ASN A 154 -15.05 12.54 -0.03
C ASN A 154 -15.68 13.70 -0.82
N ASN A 155 -14.89 14.29 -1.71
CA ASN A 155 -15.33 15.40 -2.56
C ASN A 155 -16.28 15.01 -3.70
N ALA A 156 -16.63 13.73 -3.81
CA ALA A 156 -17.70 13.24 -4.69
C ALA A 156 -19.04 13.11 -3.95
N SER A 157 -19.17 13.77 -2.79
CA SER A 157 -20.35 13.71 -1.92
C SER A 157 -20.70 12.30 -1.43
N LEU A 158 -19.72 11.38 -1.41
CA LEU A 158 -19.92 10.04 -0.86
C LEU A 158 -19.54 10.06 0.62
N ILE A 159 -20.52 9.69 1.45
CA ILE A 159 -20.37 9.57 2.90
C ILE A 159 -20.53 8.09 3.27
N GLY A 160 -19.59 7.57 4.05
CA GLY A 160 -19.64 6.22 4.59
C GLY A 160 -19.58 6.26 6.11
N LEU A 161 -20.50 5.55 6.75
CA LEU A 161 -20.52 5.36 8.19
C LEU A 161 -20.37 3.86 8.48
N GLY A 162 -19.60 3.52 9.50
CA GLY A 162 -19.36 2.15 9.93
C GLY A 162 -19.37 2.07 11.45
N TYR A 163 -20.03 1.06 11.98
CA TYR A 163 -20.00 0.71 13.40
C TYR A 163 -19.45 -0.69 13.54
N THR A 164 -18.51 -0.88 14.46
CA THR A 164 -17.90 -2.19 14.72
C THR A 164 -17.91 -2.43 16.22
N GLN A 165 -18.48 -3.56 16.60
CA GLN A 165 -18.52 -4.04 17.97
C GLN A 165 -18.00 -5.47 18.01
N THR A 166 -16.97 -5.70 18.82
CA THR A 166 -16.45 -7.04 19.09
C THR A 166 -17.19 -7.59 20.30
N LEU A 167 -17.97 -8.65 20.11
CA LEU A 167 -18.64 -9.37 21.20
C LEU A 167 -17.62 -10.23 21.96
#